data_AF-A0A453Q908-F1
#
_entry.id   AF-A0A453Q908-F1
#
_cell.length_a   1.000
_cell.length_b   1.000
_cell.length_c   1.000
_cell.angle_alpha   90.00
_cell.angle_beta   90.00
_cell.angle_gamma   90.00
#
_symmetry.space_group_name_H-M   'P 1'
#
loop_
_entity.id
_entity.type
_entity.pdbx_description
1 polymer ?
#
loop_
_entity_poly.entity_id
_entity_poly.type
_entity_poly.pdbx_seq_one_letter_code
_entity_poly.pdbx_strand_id
1 'polypeptide(L)'
;MDPVEETPEVVMGLYGGPARRVESGASETMLLWGLGQPASHRPNAFARQGLPAFPIDACGRRLTLHQQPSSFRGASGVTGAVVWDSAVVLAKFLEHAADGGLLPVRGARAVDLGAGCGLVSVVAALLGARVVATDLPDRVRLLRKNLEENVPVGGGAGGSAAVAELVWGDEYELDPELLLWLDQEAEPPELVLGSDVVYSEEAVGDLLATLTRLAGPRTTVLLAGELRNGERSIINKLSVQINRCC
;
A
#
# COMPACT_ATOMS: atom_id res chain seq x y z
N MET A 1 25.65 -36.44 -24.89
CA MET A 1 25.70 -35.00 -25.21
C MET A 1 24.41 -34.73 -25.94
N ASP A 2 23.37 -34.37 -25.19
CA ASP A 2 22.09 -33.99 -25.78
C ASP A 2 22.20 -32.59 -26.40
N PRO A 3 21.49 -32.31 -27.51
CA PRO A 3 21.57 -31.03 -28.18
C PRO A 3 20.82 -29.98 -27.36
N VAL A 4 21.47 -28.84 -27.15
CA VAL A 4 20.83 -27.67 -26.54
C VAL A 4 19.86 -27.09 -27.57
N GLU A 5 18.56 -27.20 -27.30
CA GLU A 5 17.51 -26.51 -28.05
C GLU A 5 17.72 -25.00 -27.98
N GLU A 6 18.06 -24.39 -29.11
CA GLU A 6 18.08 -22.93 -29.28
C GLU A 6 16.64 -22.41 -29.29
N THR A 7 16.27 -21.70 -28.22
CA THR A 7 14.99 -20.97 -28.13
C THR A 7 14.97 -19.81 -29.13
N PRO A 8 13.89 -19.62 -29.92
CA PRO A 8 13.87 -18.60 -30.96
C PRO A 8 13.83 -17.18 -30.38
N GLU A 9 14.72 -16.31 -30.86
CA GLU A 9 14.73 -14.87 -30.55
C GLU A 9 13.50 -14.18 -31.16
N VAL A 10 12.80 -13.35 -30.37
CA VAL A 10 11.64 -12.56 -30.82
C VAL A 10 12.05 -11.11 -31.00
N VAL A 11 11.56 -10.46 -32.07
CA VAL A 11 11.90 -9.09 -32.45
C VAL A 11 10.93 -8.08 -31.81
N MET A 12 11.47 -7.05 -31.15
CA MET A 12 10.73 -5.99 -30.45
C MET A 12 10.26 -4.88 -31.42
N GLY A 13 9.04 -5.03 -31.96
CA GLY A 13 8.39 -4.00 -32.78
C GLY A 13 9.29 -3.43 -33.90
N LEU A 14 9.08 -2.17 -34.30
CA LEU A 14 9.86 -1.51 -35.37
C LEU A 14 11.34 -1.27 -35.01
N TYR A 15 11.82 -1.68 -33.82
CA TYR A 15 13.18 -1.43 -33.35
C TYR A 15 14.15 -2.60 -33.54
N GLY A 16 13.71 -3.76 -34.04
CA GLY A 16 14.60 -4.75 -34.69
C GLY A 16 15.67 -5.45 -33.84
N GLY A 17 15.75 -5.21 -32.53
CA GLY A 17 16.77 -5.80 -31.65
C GLY A 17 16.41 -7.21 -31.15
N PRO A 18 17.41 -8.06 -30.84
CA PRO A 18 17.17 -9.39 -30.29
C PRO A 18 16.63 -9.30 -28.86
N ALA A 19 15.50 -9.96 -28.59
CA ALA A 19 14.89 -10.02 -27.27
C ALA A 19 14.59 -11.47 -26.85
N ARG A 20 14.92 -11.77 -25.58
CA ARG A 20 14.58 -13.04 -24.93
C ARG A 20 13.13 -12.99 -24.45
N ARG A 21 12.38 -14.06 -24.67
CA ARG A 21 11.00 -14.19 -24.18
C ARG A 21 10.98 -14.30 -22.66
N VAL A 22 10.34 -13.35 -21.98
CA VAL A 22 10.17 -13.29 -20.52
C VAL A 22 8.68 -13.41 -20.23
N GLU A 23 8.29 -14.43 -19.45
CA GLU A 23 6.87 -14.78 -19.23
C GLU A 23 6.19 -13.96 -18.13
N SER A 24 6.94 -13.21 -17.30
CA SER A 24 6.39 -12.30 -16.29
C SER A 24 7.51 -11.45 -15.66
N GLY A 25 7.47 -10.13 -15.84
CA GLY A 25 8.40 -9.21 -15.16
C GLY A 25 8.23 -9.19 -13.63
N ALA A 26 7.07 -9.61 -13.11
CA ALA A 26 6.78 -9.69 -11.68
C ALA A 26 7.34 -10.96 -11.02
N SER A 27 7.44 -12.07 -11.75
CA SER A 27 8.08 -13.29 -11.27
C SER A 27 9.58 -13.08 -11.16
N GLU A 28 10.20 -12.39 -12.12
CA GLU A 28 11.61 -12.02 -12.04
C GLU A 28 11.84 -10.96 -10.95
N THR A 29 10.95 -9.97 -10.80
CA THR A 29 11.01 -9.01 -9.69
C THR A 29 10.84 -9.70 -8.34
N MET A 30 9.78 -10.45 -8.08
CA MET A 30 9.64 -11.16 -6.80
C MET A 30 10.73 -12.20 -6.54
N LEU A 31 11.23 -12.92 -7.56
CA LEU A 31 12.32 -13.90 -7.41
C LEU A 31 13.66 -13.21 -7.11
N LEU A 32 13.97 -12.09 -7.77
CA LEU A 32 15.17 -11.28 -7.48
C LEU A 32 15.14 -10.72 -6.05
N TRP A 33 13.94 -10.37 -5.54
CA TRP A 33 13.76 -9.86 -4.19
C TRP A 33 13.75 -10.97 -3.12
N GLY A 34 13.16 -12.14 -3.43
CA GLY A 34 13.14 -13.31 -2.54
C GLY A 34 14.49 -14.04 -2.41
N LEU A 35 15.36 -13.94 -3.43
CA LEU A 35 16.70 -14.56 -3.43
C LEU A 35 17.79 -13.70 -2.76
N GLY A 36 17.43 -12.61 -2.08
CA GLY A 36 18.40 -11.84 -1.29
C GLY A 36 19.35 -10.95 -2.08
N GLN A 37 19.01 -10.56 -3.32
CA GLN A 37 19.74 -9.52 -4.05
C GLN A 37 19.56 -8.08 -3.51
N PRO A 38 18.59 -7.71 -2.63
CA PRO A 38 18.58 -6.36 -2.07
C PRO A 38 19.44 -6.23 -0.79
N ALA A 39 20.49 -7.05 -0.60
CA ALA A 39 21.51 -6.78 0.41
C ALA A 39 22.45 -5.60 0.06
N SER A 40 22.18 -4.89 -1.05
CA SER A 40 23.03 -3.81 -1.58
C SER A 40 22.34 -2.43 -1.72
N HIS A 41 21.04 -2.30 -1.42
CA HIS A 41 20.34 -1.01 -1.57
C HIS A 41 20.23 -0.26 -0.25
N ARG A 42 20.41 1.07 -0.33
CA ARG A 42 20.30 1.98 0.82
C ARG A 42 18.82 2.11 1.22
N PRO A 43 18.50 2.25 2.52
CA PRO A 43 17.17 2.62 2.96
C PRO A 43 16.68 3.88 2.22
N ASN A 44 15.40 3.93 1.84
CA ASN A 44 14.79 5.02 1.06
C ASN A 44 15.33 5.11 -0.38
N ALA A 45 15.36 3.98 -1.07
CA ALA A 45 15.84 3.90 -2.45
C ALA A 45 14.88 4.58 -3.44
N PHE A 46 13.58 4.61 -3.13
CA PHE A 46 12.54 5.15 -4.01
C PHE A 46 12.02 6.50 -3.53
N ALA A 47 11.69 6.61 -2.24
CA ALA A 47 11.14 7.81 -1.66
C ALA A 47 12.23 8.82 -1.28
N ARG A 48 12.04 10.07 -1.71
CA ARG A 48 12.93 11.18 -1.33
C ARG A 48 12.30 12.00 -0.21
N GLN A 49 12.48 11.58 1.04
CA GLN A 49 11.86 12.25 2.20
C GLN A 49 12.37 13.68 2.46
N GLY A 50 13.45 14.11 1.80
CA GLY A 50 13.95 15.49 1.91
C GLY A 50 13.20 16.51 1.03
N LEU A 51 12.30 16.06 0.15
CA LEU A 51 11.59 16.92 -0.80
C LEU A 51 10.17 17.23 -0.33
N PRO A 52 9.61 18.42 -0.64
CA PRO A 52 8.25 18.80 -0.27
C PRO A 52 7.17 18.06 -1.05
N ALA A 53 7.53 17.37 -2.13
CA ALA A 53 6.61 16.58 -2.94
C ALA A 53 7.30 15.33 -3.50
N PHE A 54 6.51 14.28 -3.71
CA PHE A 54 6.92 13.00 -4.27
C PHE A 54 6.12 12.73 -5.56
N PRO A 55 6.75 12.86 -6.74
CA PRO A 55 6.11 12.51 -8.00
C PRO A 55 6.24 11.00 -8.27
N ILE A 56 5.17 10.37 -8.78
CA ILE A 56 5.18 8.96 -9.19
C ILE A 56 4.17 8.73 -10.32
N ASP A 57 4.53 7.91 -11.31
CA ASP A 57 3.57 7.47 -12.32
C ASP A 57 2.83 6.23 -11.82
N ALA A 58 1.50 6.25 -11.80
CA ALA A 58 0.64 5.13 -11.43
C ALA A 58 -0.74 5.24 -12.11
N CYS A 59 -1.31 4.10 -12.45
CA CYS A 59 -2.58 3.91 -13.13
C CYS A 59 -2.70 4.77 -14.41
N GLY A 60 -1.61 4.81 -15.18
CA GLY A 60 -1.52 5.61 -16.42
C GLY A 60 -1.48 7.12 -16.23
N ARG A 61 -1.22 7.62 -15.00
CA ARG A 61 -1.18 9.05 -14.67
C ARG A 61 0.05 9.40 -13.85
N ARG A 62 0.46 10.67 -13.93
CA ARG A 62 1.48 11.23 -13.05
C ARG A 62 0.83 11.79 -11.80
N LEU A 63 1.09 11.17 -10.66
CA LEU A 63 0.64 11.59 -9.34
C LEU A 63 1.69 12.50 -8.69
N THR A 64 1.26 13.39 -7.82
CA THR A 64 2.14 14.21 -6.99
C THR A 64 1.61 14.24 -5.56
N LEU A 65 2.40 13.69 -4.63
CA LEU A 65 2.03 13.61 -3.22
C LEU A 65 2.82 14.67 -2.45
N HIS A 66 2.14 15.57 -1.75
CA HIS A 66 2.79 16.52 -0.85
C HIS A 66 3.35 15.80 0.37
N GLN A 67 4.54 16.22 0.79
CA GLN A 67 5.26 15.72 1.96
C GLN A 67 5.56 16.89 2.91
N GLN A 68 5.72 16.62 4.20
CA GLN A 68 6.17 17.60 5.20
C GLN A 68 7.43 17.11 5.93
N PRO A 69 8.61 17.19 5.29
CA PRO A 69 9.89 16.74 5.86
C PRO A 69 10.32 17.49 7.12
N SER A 70 9.87 18.73 7.31
CA SER A 70 10.20 19.51 8.51
C SER A 70 9.61 18.90 9.78
N SER A 71 8.44 18.28 9.67
CA SER A 71 7.80 17.56 10.79
C SER A 71 8.60 16.33 11.22
N PHE A 72 9.39 15.75 10.30
CA PHE A 72 10.28 14.62 10.56
C PHE A 72 11.53 14.97 11.38
N ARG A 73 11.97 16.24 11.38
CA ARG A 73 13.22 16.68 12.06
C ARG A 73 13.02 17.24 13.47
N GLY A 74 11.78 17.46 13.91
CA GLY A 74 11.47 18.18 15.15
C GLY A 74 11.01 17.34 16.35
N ALA A 75 10.50 16.12 16.13
CA ALA A 75 10.04 15.25 17.20
C ALA A 75 10.20 13.77 16.81
N SER A 76 10.76 12.97 17.71
CA SER A 76 10.81 11.51 17.61
C SER A 76 9.39 10.95 17.47
N GLY A 77 9.00 10.50 16.27
CA GLY A 77 7.73 9.83 16.02
C GLY A 77 6.89 10.30 14.84
N VAL A 78 7.30 11.35 14.10
CA VAL A 78 6.50 11.87 12.96
C VAL A 78 6.89 11.19 11.65
N THR A 79 6.49 9.92 11.46
CA THR A 79 6.77 9.13 10.25
C THR A 79 5.71 9.27 9.15
N GLY A 80 4.47 9.63 9.49
CA GLY A 80 3.34 9.71 8.54
C GLY A 80 3.34 10.90 7.56
N ALA A 81 4.34 11.79 7.63
CA ALA A 81 4.37 13.02 6.83
C ALA A 81 5.17 12.93 5.53
N VAL A 82 5.72 11.74 5.22
CA VAL A 82 6.56 11.47 4.05
C VAL A 82 6.14 10.16 3.41
N VAL A 83 6.45 9.99 2.12
CA VAL A 83 6.23 8.72 1.43
C VAL A 83 7.35 7.76 1.84
N TRP A 84 6.99 6.49 2.03
CA TRP A 84 7.93 5.42 2.30
C TRP A 84 7.99 4.43 1.15
N ASP A 85 9.10 3.70 1.04
CA ASP A 85 9.33 2.74 -0.05
C ASP A 85 8.25 1.64 -0.06
N SER A 86 7.78 1.19 1.11
CA SER A 86 6.72 0.17 1.19
C SER A 86 5.40 0.65 0.60
N ALA A 87 5.10 1.95 0.68
CA ALA A 87 3.92 2.54 0.03
C ALA A 87 4.03 2.47 -1.51
N VAL A 88 5.23 2.69 -2.05
CA VAL A 88 5.52 2.56 -3.49
C VAL A 88 5.35 1.11 -3.93
N VAL A 89 5.90 0.17 -3.17
CA VAL A 89 5.82 -1.27 -3.46
C VAL A 89 4.36 -1.74 -3.43
N LEU A 90 3.61 -1.42 -2.37
CA LEU A 90 2.21 -1.83 -2.25
C LEU A 90 1.33 -1.22 -3.34
N ALA A 91 1.53 0.07 -3.66
CA ALA A 91 0.83 0.71 -4.76
C ALA A 91 1.06 -0.01 -6.10
N LYS A 92 2.32 -0.33 -6.42
CA LYS A 92 2.66 -1.05 -7.66
C LYS A 92 2.14 -2.48 -7.68
N PHE A 93 2.13 -3.14 -6.54
CA PHE A 93 1.50 -4.44 -6.39
C PHE A 93 0.01 -4.38 -6.69
N LEU A 94 -0.73 -3.40 -6.15
CA LEU A 94 -2.16 -3.24 -6.40
C LEU A 94 -2.46 -3.02 -7.89
N GLU A 95 -1.68 -2.18 -8.57
CA GLU A 95 -1.83 -1.97 -10.02
C GLU A 95 -1.68 -3.29 -10.79
N HIS A 96 -0.62 -4.03 -10.51
CA HIS A 96 -0.33 -5.28 -11.19
C HIS A 96 -1.36 -6.37 -10.87
N ALA A 97 -1.76 -6.49 -9.60
CA ALA A 97 -2.73 -7.48 -9.16
C ALA A 97 -4.13 -7.20 -9.74
N ALA A 98 -4.51 -5.93 -9.87
CA ALA A 98 -5.76 -5.54 -10.51
C ALA A 98 -5.74 -5.80 -12.02
N ASP A 99 -4.66 -5.41 -12.71
CA ASP A 99 -4.51 -5.63 -14.17
C ASP A 99 -4.47 -7.12 -14.53
N GLY A 100 -3.79 -7.93 -13.72
CA GLY A 100 -3.71 -9.38 -13.87
C GLY A 100 -4.95 -10.15 -13.38
N GLY A 101 -5.96 -9.47 -12.83
CA GLY A 101 -7.16 -10.11 -12.27
C GLY A 101 -6.89 -10.99 -11.04
N LEU A 102 -5.76 -10.80 -10.36
CA LEU A 102 -5.35 -11.56 -9.18
C LEU A 102 -6.01 -11.06 -7.89
N LEU A 103 -6.42 -9.79 -7.87
CA LEU A 103 -7.09 -9.16 -6.73
C LEU A 103 -8.28 -8.32 -7.23
N PRO A 104 -9.52 -8.56 -6.73
CA PRO A 104 -10.67 -7.77 -7.11
C PRO A 104 -10.63 -6.40 -6.40
N VAL A 105 -9.96 -5.42 -7.01
CA VAL A 105 -9.86 -4.05 -6.46
C VAL A 105 -11.05 -3.17 -6.88
N ARG A 106 -11.56 -3.35 -8.09
CA ARG A 106 -12.65 -2.51 -8.62
C ARG A 106 -13.95 -2.77 -7.88
N GLY A 107 -14.56 -1.72 -7.34
CA GLY A 107 -15.80 -1.77 -6.55
C GLY A 107 -15.64 -2.21 -5.10
N ALA A 108 -14.46 -2.75 -4.74
CA ALA A 108 -14.14 -3.17 -3.38
C ALA A 108 -14.15 -1.99 -2.42
N ARG A 109 -14.62 -2.22 -1.20
CA ARG A 109 -14.52 -1.30 -0.08
C ARG A 109 -13.19 -1.56 0.62
N ALA A 110 -12.41 -0.51 0.80
CA ALA A 110 -11.07 -0.60 1.35
C ALA A 110 -10.89 0.38 2.51
N VAL A 111 -10.20 -0.06 3.55
CA VAL A 111 -9.70 0.81 4.61
C VAL A 111 -8.17 0.81 4.55
N ASP A 112 -7.56 1.98 4.45
CA ASP A 112 -6.10 2.14 4.46
C ASP A 112 -5.66 2.64 5.84
N LEU A 113 -4.92 1.81 6.58
CA LEU A 113 -4.45 2.07 7.94
C LEU A 113 -3.11 2.78 7.91
N GLY A 114 -3.00 3.90 8.65
CA GLY A 114 -1.76 4.67 8.70
C GLY A 114 -1.33 5.15 7.31
N ALA A 115 -2.29 5.69 6.55
CA ALA A 115 -2.13 5.98 5.13
C ALA A 115 -1.02 7.01 4.83
N GLY A 116 -0.63 7.82 5.81
CA GLY A 116 0.40 8.84 5.74
C GLY A 116 0.11 9.86 4.65
N CYS A 117 0.92 9.85 3.58
CA CYS A 117 0.69 10.70 2.42
C CYS A 117 -0.45 10.21 1.51
N GLY A 118 -0.96 8.98 1.70
CA GLY A 118 -2.11 8.44 0.98
C GLY A 118 -1.80 7.81 -0.37
N LEU A 119 -0.55 7.48 -0.69
CA LEU A 119 -0.19 6.90 -2.00
C LEU A 119 -0.98 5.61 -2.31
N VAL A 120 -1.07 4.70 -1.34
CA VAL A 120 -1.78 3.43 -1.49
C VAL A 120 -3.28 3.68 -1.68
N SER A 121 -3.88 4.50 -0.82
CA SER A 121 -5.26 4.97 -0.95
C SER A 121 -5.58 5.58 -2.32
N VAL A 122 -4.72 6.49 -2.82
CA VAL A 122 -4.85 7.11 -4.13
C VAL A 122 -4.90 6.01 -5.20
N VAL A 123 -3.92 5.11 -5.22
CA VAL A 123 -3.84 4.06 -6.25
C VAL A 123 -5.02 3.09 -6.18
N ALA A 124 -5.44 2.66 -4.99
CA ALA A 124 -6.61 1.81 -4.82
C ALA A 124 -7.89 2.48 -5.36
N ALA A 125 -8.12 3.76 -5.03
CA ALA A 125 -9.26 4.52 -5.54
C ALA A 125 -9.23 4.65 -7.07
N LEU A 126 -8.05 4.87 -7.64
CA LEU A 126 -7.87 5.00 -9.09
C LEU A 126 -8.09 3.68 -9.85
N LEU A 127 -7.87 2.54 -9.20
CA LEU A 127 -8.22 1.20 -9.69
C LEU A 127 -9.71 0.87 -9.51
N GLY A 128 -10.47 1.76 -8.87
CA GLY A 128 -11.91 1.67 -8.76
C GLY A 128 -12.42 1.24 -7.39
N ALA A 129 -11.58 1.16 -6.36
CA ALA A 129 -12.02 0.89 -5.00
C ALA A 129 -12.73 2.10 -4.37
N ARG A 130 -13.59 1.84 -3.39
CA ARG A 130 -14.17 2.84 -2.47
C ARG A 130 -13.32 2.82 -1.20
N VAL A 131 -12.40 3.77 -1.08
CA VAL A 131 -11.39 3.77 -0.02
C VAL A 131 -11.75 4.77 1.09
N VAL A 132 -11.61 4.36 2.35
CA VAL A 132 -11.47 5.26 3.49
C VAL A 132 -10.03 5.23 3.96
N ALA A 133 -9.30 6.33 3.75
CA ALA A 133 -7.92 6.47 4.18
C ALA A 133 -7.89 7.00 5.61
N THR A 134 -7.16 6.32 6.48
CA THR A 134 -7.15 6.59 7.91
C THR A 134 -5.76 6.87 8.44
N ASP A 135 -5.66 7.84 9.35
CA ASP A 135 -4.42 8.17 10.06
C ASP A 135 -4.74 8.97 11.33
N LEU A 136 -3.72 9.31 12.10
CA LEU A 136 -3.81 10.14 13.30
C LEU A 136 -4.37 11.54 12.97
N PRO A 137 -5.04 12.21 13.93
CA PRO A 137 -5.65 13.53 13.73
C PRO A 137 -4.70 14.62 13.19
N ASP A 138 -3.41 14.53 13.50
CA ASP A 138 -2.40 15.49 13.03
C ASP A 138 -1.84 15.13 11.62
N ARG A 139 -2.30 14.04 11.00
CA ARG A 139 -1.93 13.58 9.65
C ARG A 139 -3.05 13.72 8.63
N VAL A 140 -4.31 13.60 9.06
CA VAL A 140 -5.47 13.61 8.14
C VAL A 140 -5.56 14.88 7.27
N ARG A 141 -5.04 16.02 7.71
CA ARG A 141 -5.02 17.25 6.90
C ARG A 141 -4.15 17.10 5.64
N LEU A 142 -2.96 16.52 5.76
CA LEU A 142 -2.07 16.30 4.61
C LEU A 142 -2.64 15.20 3.70
N LEU A 143 -3.12 14.12 4.31
CA LEU A 143 -3.76 13.01 3.62
C LEU A 143 -4.94 13.47 2.76
N ARG A 144 -5.85 14.26 3.33
CA ARG A 144 -7.00 14.83 2.61
C ARG A 144 -6.59 15.64 1.40
N LYS A 145 -5.62 16.55 1.57
CA LYS A 145 -5.09 17.35 0.46
C LYS A 145 -4.56 16.46 -0.69
N ASN A 146 -3.79 15.43 -0.35
CA ASN A 146 -3.22 14.53 -1.34
C ASN A 146 -4.30 13.72 -2.08
N LEU A 147 -5.35 13.28 -1.39
CA LEU A 147 -6.45 12.56 -2.02
C LEU A 147 -7.28 13.45 -2.94
N GLU A 148 -7.64 14.66 -2.49
CA GLU A 148 -8.40 15.63 -3.29
C GLU A 148 -7.69 16.02 -4.59
N GLU A 149 -6.36 16.13 -4.56
CA GLU A 149 -5.57 16.51 -5.75
C GLU A 149 -5.32 15.35 -6.73
N ASN A 150 -5.36 14.09 -6.26
CA ASN A 150 -4.97 12.93 -7.07
C ASN A 150 -6.12 11.96 -7.41
N VAL A 151 -7.27 12.05 -6.73
CA VAL A 151 -8.46 11.21 -6.97
C VAL A 151 -9.54 12.05 -7.65
N PRO A 152 -9.81 11.85 -8.96
CA PRO A 152 -10.78 12.66 -9.69
C PRO A 152 -12.22 12.38 -9.22
N VAL A 153 -12.97 13.45 -8.92
CA VAL A 153 -14.40 13.36 -8.59
C VAL A 153 -15.19 12.90 -9.82
N GLY A 154 -15.83 11.73 -9.74
CA GLY A 154 -16.68 11.19 -10.80
C GLY A 154 -15.96 10.77 -12.09
N GLY A 155 -14.62 10.71 -12.09
CA GLY A 155 -13.78 10.29 -13.22
C GLY A 155 -12.99 9.01 -12.94
N GLY A 156 -12.66 8.23 -13.97
CA GLY A 156 -11.84 7.01 -13.86
C GLY A 156 -12.64 5.70 -13.76
N ALA A 157 -12.10 4.71 -13.04
CA ALA A 157 -12.67 3.35 -12.95
C ALA A 157 -13.94 3.24 -12.07
N GLY A 158 -14.42 4.35 -11.51
CA GLY A 158 -15.59 4.44 -10.63
C GLY A 158 -15.27 4.38 -9.12
N GLY A 159 -14.01 4.55 -8.74
CA GLY A 159 -13.58 4.55 -7.34
C GLY A 159 -13.68 5.91 -6.67
N SER A 160 -13.49 5.92 -5.35
CA SER A 160 -13.57 7.12 -4.51
C SER A 160 -12.60 7.00 -3.34
N ALA A 161 -12.21 8.14 -2.77
CA ALA A 161 -11.45 8.18 -1.53
C ALA A 161 -12.05 9.19 -0.55
N ALA A 162 -12.21 8.77 0.70
CA ALA A 162 -12.57 9.60 1.84
C ALA A 162 -11.46 9.54 2.90
N VAL A 163 -11.51 10.46 3.87
CA VAL A 163 -10.53 10.53 4.96
C VAL A 163 -11.25 10.48 6.29
N ALA A 164 -10.80 9.61 7.19
CA ALA A 164 -11.28 9.55 8.56
C ALA A 164 -10.09 9.52 9.54
N GLU A 165 -10.30 10.02 10.75
CA GLU A 165 -9.32 9.89 11.83
C GLU A 165 -9.35 8.46 12.38
N LEU A 166 -8.18 7.89 12.69
CA LEU A 166 -8.11 6.59 13.35
C LEU A 166 -6.83 6.49 14.18
N VAL A 167 -7.01 6.39 15.50
CA VAL A 167 -5.96 5.93 16.41
C VAL A 167 -6.16 4.43 16.58
N TRP A 168 -5.11 3.64 16.38
CA TRP A 168 -5.18 2.19 16.54
C TRP A 168 -5.40 1.82 18.01
N GLY A 169 -6.11 0.72 18.23
CA GLY A 169 -6.46 0.21 19.56
C GLY A 169 -7.94 -0.18 19.64
N ASP A 170 -8.33 -0.87 20.70
CA ASP A 170 -9.75 -1.13 21.00
C ASP A 170 -10.31 -0.13 22.03
N GLU A 171 -9.45 0.62 22.70
CA GLU A 171 -9.79 1.67 23.65
C GLU A 171 -10.28 2.96 22.98
N TYR A 172 -9.99 3.13 21.68
CA TYR A 172 -10.42 4.30 20.91
C TYR A 172 -11.70 4.01 20.12
N GLU A 173 -12.64 4.94 20.18
CA GLU A 173 -13.82 4.93 19.32
C GLU A 173 -13.39 5.17 17.87
N LEU A 174 -14.06 4.49 16.94
CA LEU A 174 -13.87 4.75 15.51
C LEU A 174 -14.50 6.11 15.18
N ASP A 175 -13.89 6.83 14.23
CA ASP A 175 -14.43 8.07 13.72
C ASP A 175 -15.89 7.86 13.22
N PRO A 176 -16.82 8.78 13.53
CA PRO A 176 -18.23 8.64 13.15
C PRO A 176 -18.46 8.48 11.64
N GLU A 177 -17.63 9.09 10.79
CA GLU A 177 -17.73 8.93 9.34
C GLU A 177 -17.27 7.53 8.91
N LEU A 178 -16.22 7.01 9.54
CA LEU A 178 -15.77 5.63 9.32
C LEU A 178 -16.82 4.62 9.79
N LEU A 179 -17.43 4.84 10.97
CA LEU A 179 -18.52 4.00 11.47
C LEU A 179 -19.72 3.99 10.53
N LEU A 180 -20.18 5.18 10.13
CA LEU A 180 -21.30 5.29 9.21
C LEU A 180 -21.01 4.60 7.88
N TRP A 181 -19.79 4.72 7.37
CA TRP A 181 -19.37 4.06 6.13
C TRP A 181 -19.31 2.53 6.26
N LEU A 182 -18.85 2.01 7.41
CA LEU A 182 -18.86 0.58 7.71
C LEU A 182 -20.30 0.04 7.83
N ASP A 183 -21.18 0.79 8.51
CA ASP A 183 -22.56 0.38 8.80
C ASP A 183 -23.47 0.38 7.55
N GLN A 184 -23.19 1.21 6.56
CA GLN A 184 -24.01 1.36 5.35
C GLN A 184 -24.31 0.03 4.62
N GLU A 185 -23.38 -0.91 4.66
CA GLU A 185 -23.48 -2.18 3.92
C GLU A 185 -23.59 -3.38 4.88
N ALA A 186 -23.58 -3.15 6.20
CA ALA A 186 -23.63 -4.16 7.26
C ALA A 186 -22.61 -5.32 7.11
N GLU A 187 -21.51 -5.06 6.41
CA GLU A 187 -20.49 -6.06 6.04
C GLU A 187 -19.09 -5.46 6.20
N PRO A 188 -18.10 -6.22 6.69
CA PRO A 188 -16.69 -5.78 6.74
C PRO A 188 -16.13 -5.40 5.36
N PRO A 189 -15.16 -4.47 5.28
CA PRO A 189 -14.50 -4.11 4.02
C PRO A 189 -13.84 -5.33 3.36
N GLU A 190 -13.86 -5.40 2.03
CA GLU A 190 -13.19 -6.46 1.29
C GLU A 190 -11.66 -6.33 1.38
N LEU A 191 -11.14 -5.12 1.56
CA LEU A 191 -9.70 -4.85 1.66
C LEU A 191 -9.35 -4.04 2.92
N VAL A 192 -8.29 -4.45 3.61
CA VAL A 192 -7.59 -3.60 4.57
C VAL A 192 -6.13 -3.48 4.13
N LEU A 193 -5.66 -2.25 3.93
CA LEU A 193 -4.35 -1.92 3.39
C LEU A 193 -3.51 -1.26 4.49
N GLY A 194 -2.18 -1.42 4.41
CA GLY A 194 -1.25 -0.68 5.27
C GLY A 194 0.18 -0.75 4.77
N SER A 195 0.86 0.40 4.73
CA SER A 195 2.27 0.50 4.33
C SER A 195 3.13 1.08 5.44
N ASP A 196 4.20 0.37 5.83
CA ASP A 196 5.08 0.69 6.96
C ASP A 196 4.35 0.94 8.28
N VAL A 197 3.26 0.19 8.50
CA VAL A 197 2.47 0.23 9.75
C VAL A 197 3.07 -0.62 10.88
N VAL A 198 4.03 -1.49 10.55
CA VAL A 198 4.71 -2.37 11.51
C VAL A 198 6.10 -1.83 11.79
N TYR A 199 6.21 -0.86 12.70
CA TYR A 199 7.48 -0.16 12.99
C TYR A 199 7.87 -0.14 14.48
N SER A 200 6.97 -0.54 15.38
CA SER A 200 7.20 -0.57 16.83
C SER A 200 6.51 -1.77 17.44
N GLU A 201 7.17 -2.49 18.34
CA GLU A 201 6.55 -3.59 19.09
C GLU A 201 5.34 -3.15 19.92
N GLU A 202 5.36 -1.92 20.43
CA GLU A 202 4.29 -1.35 21.25
C GLU A 202 3.00 -1.16 20.43
N ALA A 203 3.12 -0.69 19.18
CA ALA A 203 1.98 -0.42 18.31
C ALA A 203 1.33 -1.68 17.71
N VAL A 204 1.98 -2.84 17.83
CA VAL A 204 1.51 -4.10 17.21
C VAL A 204 0.24 -4.61 17.86
N GLY A 205 0.12 -4.47 19.19
CA GLY A 205 -1.10 -4.85 19.90
C GLY A 205 -2.30 -4.06 19.39
N ASP A 206 -2.13 -2.74 19.33
CA ASP A 206 -3.17 -1.80 18.91
C ASP A 206 -3.55 -1.98 17.43
N LEU A 207 -2.55 -2.20 16.56
CA LEU A 207 -2.78 -2.52 15.16
C LEU A 207 -3.58 -3.82 15.01
N LEU A 208 -3.25 -4.87 15.77
CA LEU A 208 -3.97 -6.14 15.74
C LEU A 208 -5.40 -6.02 16.24
N ALA A 209 -5.63 -5.25 17.32
CA ALA A 209 -6.96 -4.97 17.81
C ALA A 209 -7.80 -4.26 16.73
N THR A 210 -7.20 -3.27 16.06
CA THR A 210 -7.83 -2.54 14.95
C THR A 210 -8.14 -3.44 13.76
N LEU A 211 -7.18 -4.26 13.33
CA LEU A 211 -7.38 -5.23 12.24
C LEU A 211 -8.51 -6.21 12.58
N THR A 212 -8.59 -6.68 13.83
CA THR A 212 -9.65 -7.60 14.28
C THR A 212 -11.03 -6.93 14.28
N ARG A 213 -11.10 -5.62 14.56
CA ARG A 213 -12.35 -4.85 14.50
C ARG A 213 -12.83 -4.63 13.06
N LEU A 214 -11.89 -4.47 12.13
CA LEU A 214 -12.20 -4.16 10.73
C LEU A 214 -12.36 -5.42 9.86
N ALA A 215 -11.63 -6.48 10.14
CA ALA A 215 -11.60 -7.66 9.27
C ALA A 215 -12.76 -8.63 9.58
N GLY A 216 -13.36 -9.16 8.52
CA GLY A 216 -14.25 -10.31 8.58
C GLY A 216 -13.73 -11.50 7.76
N PRO A 217 -14.52 -12.58 7.65
CA PRO A 217 -14.11 -13.82 6.96
C PRO A 217 -13.75 -13.65 5.48
N ARG A 218 -14.20 -12.56 4.84
CA ARG A 218 -13.95 -12.25 3.43
C ARG A 218 -12.97 -11.09 3.23
N THR A 219 -12.49 -10.49 4.31
CA THR A 219 -11.57 -9.36 4.24
C THR A 219 -10.18 -9.87 3.89
N THR A 220 -9.57 -9.28 2.86
CA THR A 220 -8.15 -9.50 2.55
C THR A 220 -7.33 -8.37 3.14
N VAL A 221 -6.37 -8.72 4.01
CA VAL A 221 -5.44 -7.75 4.62
C VAL A 221 -4.11 -7.76 3.86
N LEU A 222 -3.67 -6.60 3.37
CA LEU A 222 -2.40 -6.42 2.67
C LEU A 222 -1.52 -5.42 3.42
N LEU A 223 -0.46 -5.93 4.03
CA LEU A 223 0.54 -5.11 4.72
C LEU A 223 1.88 -5.19 3.97
N ALA A 224 2.48 -4.04 3.70
CA ALA A 224 3.83 -3.93 3.15
C ALA A 224 4.72 -3.18 4.14
N GLY A 225 5.94 -3.66 4.36
CA GLY A 225 6.89 -3.03 5.28
C GLY A 225 8.33 -3.45 4.99
N GLU A 226 9.29 -2.58 5.29
CA GLU A 226 10.71 -2.92 5.25
C GLU A 226 11.08 -3.71 6.51
N LEU A 227 11.53 -4.96 6.37
CA LEU A 227 12.00 -5.79 7.48
C LEU A 227 13.31 -5.24 8.06
N ARG A 228 13.24 -4.62 9.24
CA ARG A 228 14.41 -4.20 10.03
C ARG A 228 14.72 -5.24 11.11
N ASN A 229 15.97 -5.25 11.57
CA ASN A 229 16.43 -6.20 12.59
C ASN A 229 15.59 -6.07 13.87
N GLY A 230 14.85 -7.13 14.24
CA GLY A 230 13.92 -7.18 15.37
C GLY A 230 12.47 -7.47 14.97
N GLU A 231 12.06 -7.08 13.77
CA GLU A 231 10.65 -7.10 13.34
C GLU A 231 10.17 -8.48 12.84
N ARG A 232 11.08 -9.45 12.65
CA ARG A 232 10.69 -10.83 12.26
C ARG A 232 9.79 -11.50 13.30
N SER A 233 10.04 -11.24 14.58
CA SER A 233 9.18 -11.77 15.66
C SER A 233 7.79 -11.16 15.59
N ILE A 234 7.71 -9.87 15.26
CA ILE A 234 6.46 -9.12 15.09
C ILE A 234 5.64 -9.66 13.93
N ILE A 235 6.24 -9.81 12.74
CA ILE A 235 5.56 -10.32 11.54
C ILE A 235 5.07 -11.75 11.75
N ASN A 236 5.83 -12.58 12.46
CA ASN A 236 5.38 -13.92 12.84
C ASN A 236 4.16 -13.87 13.79
N LYS A 237 4.15 -12.95 14.78
CA LYS A 237 2.99 -12.75 15.67
C LYS A 237 1.76 -12.27 14.88
N LEU A 238 1.93 -11.29 14.00
CA LEU A 238 0.88 -10.78 13.11
C LEU A 238 0.30 -11.90 12.24
N SER A 239 1.15 -12.68 11.59
CA SER A 239 0.74 -13.77 10.70
C SER A 239 -0.03 -14.87 11.44
N VAL A 240 0.36 -15.18 12.68
CA VAL A 240 -0.34 -16.16 13.54
C VAL A 240 -1.68 -15.63 14.03
N GLN A 241 -1.77 -14.36 14.41
CA GLN A 241 -3.01 -13.77 14.93
C GLN A 241 -4.03 -13.49 13.82
N ILE A 242 -3.61 -12.97 12.67
CA ILE A 242 -4.52 -12.78 11.51
C ILE A 242 -5.13 -14.12 11.07
N ASN A 243 -4.33 -15.18 10.97
CA ASN A 243 -4.83 -16.53 10.63
C ASN A 243 -5.73 -17.18 11.71
N ARG A 244 -5.82 -16.60 12.92
CA ARG A 244 -6.76 -17.06 13.96
C ARG A 244 -8.08 -16.28 13.95
N CYS A 245 -8.08 -15.09 13.35
CA CYS A 245 -9.23 -14.19 13.29
C CYS A 245 -10.07 -14.39 12.01
N CYS A 246 -9.46 -14.90 10.93
CA CYS A 246 -10.11 -15.29 9.68
C CYS A 246 -10.45 -16.79 9.70
#